data_AF-A0A7M6DM67-F1
#
_entry.id   AF-A0A7M6DM67-F1
#
_cell.length_a   1.000
_cell.length_b   1.000
_cell.length_c   1.000
_cell.angle_alpha   90.00
_cell.angle_beta   90.00
_cell.angle_gamma   90.00
#
_symmetry.space_group_name_H-M   'P 1'
#
loop_
_entity.id
_entity.type
_entity.pdbx_description
1 polymer ?
#
loop_
_entity_poly.entity_id
_entity_poly.type
_entity_poly.pdbx_seq_one_letter_code
_entity_poly.pdbx_strand_id
1 'polypeptide(L)'
;MNKQHLFHGITIILYVWYISDVTATDCGLGRKLTQCTGLTKIAPASKKINNRRKRSSSPMRSQSFNETSSTETCKCLEGPSHHQAYYDCENQNGECVESKVYILKGRWWDESDSQKTYACPFGYCNLGEGRCIGRNDSESYCLFDKTSQCSKGREGRLCGKCAQNLSVAFGSEDCKQCKDTNILILLIFFAILSILILAIIYFNVNAFSGYFNAFLYSYQVMGVFIPKYVELDLDRVSLFFIYALGLQGTGSNLGVCFYDGMDNLDKIGLNFVIPAYMIVFTAIIGRFLPNRAWQFLLTHQTEGSAPRRVSIGRAFSFVAVICYSLITTITLDLIDRITIDGKEYVYKAAFVEYLGTPKHEVLFAMAIISLILFVLGFPALLFGSFWFARIFRDWIQMHRLEPVLNSLKNCFKPKMTWFASFYFLCRLTILLFTVFINADIVRAFCLAMSCGLFLFIFAVCQPYKRWRFNFWDLVQMTNMLFISITGLLLQHQSSMRRKIRDRLIVLLRVLIYVPLVIAFSRTIFFYTLTRINRSPWCRMRILNRVELRYASVIGHSPNNNGRAGHPPTPQRVMDSFERSSYQNSQASIASSGL
;
A
#
# COMPACT_ATOMS: atom_id res chain seq x y z
N MET A 1 -27.57 -20.46 -11.94
CA MET A 1 -26.83 -19.52 -11.07
C MET A 1 -27.59 -18.21 -11.02
N ASN A 2 -28.03 -17.82 -9.83
CA ASN A 2 -29.26 -17.06 -9.62
C ASN A 2 -29.02 -15.53 -9.50
N LYS A 3 -29.63 -14.73 -10.39
CA LYS A 3 -29.57 -13.26 -10.40
C LYS A 3 -30.20 -12.60 -9.15
N GLN A 4 -30.90 -13.37 -8.31
CA GLN A 4 -31.56 -12.89 -7.09
C GLN A 4 -30.61 -12.47 -5.97
N HIS A 5 -29.37 -12.99 -5.89
CA HIS A 5 -28.44 -12.62 -4.82
C HIS A 5 -27.74 -11.26 -5.03
N LEU A 6 -27.60 -10.80 -6.27
CA LEU A 6 -27.01 -9.49 -6.57
C LEU A 6 -28.00 -8.35 -6.25
N PHE A 7 -29.30 -8.59 -6.47
CA PHE A 7 -30.35 -7.62 -6.17
C PHE A 7 -30.51 -7.43 -4.66
N HIS A 8 -30.52 -8.52 -3.87
CA HIS A 8 -30.58 -8.42 -2.41
C HIS A 8 -29.38 -7.69 -1.79
N GLY A 9 -28.19 -7.78 -2.36
CA GLY A 9 -27.01 -7.03 -1.89
C GLY A 9 -27.16 -5.52 -2.05
N ILE A 10 -27.69 -5.06 -3.18
CA ILE A 10 -27.94 -3.64 -3.46
C ILE A 10 -29.12 -3.13 -2.64
N THR A 11 -30.18 -3.93 -2.48
CA THR A 11 -31.32 -3.57 -1.62
C THR A 11 -30.89 -3.46 -0.16
N ILE A 12 -29.99 -4.31 0.34
CA ILE A 12 -29.47 -4.21 1.72
C ILE A 12 -28.57 -2.97 1.90
N ILE A 13 -27.79 -2.58 0.89
CA ILE A 13 -26.99 -1.33 0.94
C ILE A 13 -27.91 -0.11 0.97
N LEU A 14 -28.95 -0.08 0.14
CA LEU A 14 -29.96 0.97 0.15
C LEU A 14 -30.80 0.95 1.44
N TYR A 15 -31.08 -0.21 2.02
CA TYR A 15 -31.82 -0.35 3.27
C TYR A 15 -30.99 0.07 4.48
N VAL A 16 -29.69 -0.20 4.48
CA VAL A 16 -28.75 0.28 5.51
C VAL A 16 -28.51 1.78 5.38
N TRP A 17 -28.44 2.32 4.15
CA TRP A 17 -28.36 3.76 3.90
C TRP A 17 -29.66 4.46 4.32
N TYR A 18 -30.83 3.89 4.00
CA TYR A 18 -32.15 4.35 4.42
C TYR A 18 -32.33 4.32 5.94
N ILE A 19 -31.90 3.26 6.64
CA ILE A 19 -31.92 3.22 8.11
C ILE A 19 -30.96 4.24 8.72
N SER A 20 -29.79 4.49 8.11
CA SER A 20 -28.88 5.56 8.54
C SER A 20 -29.47 6.95 8.34
N ASP A 21 -30.23 7.19 7.27
CA ASP A 21 -30.88 8.48 7.01
C ASP A 21 -32.10 8.72 7.92
N VAL A 22 -32.90 7.68 8.17
CA VAL A 22 -34.05 7.72 9.11
C VAL A 22 -33.59 7.91 10.56
N THR A 23 -32.44 7.33 10.96
CA THR A 23 -31.89 7.53 12.32
C THR A 23 -31.21 8.90 12.49
N ALA A 24 -30.66 9.48 11.43
CA ALA A 24 -30.09 10.83 11.44
C ALA A 24 -31.16 11.94 11.46
N THR A 25 -32.29 11.72 10.78
CA THR A 25 -33.42 12.67 10.74
C THR A 25 -34.24 12.64 12.05
N ASP A 26 -34.40 11.48 12.69
CA ASP A 26 -35.19 11.34 13.93
C ASP A 26 -34.46 11.79 15.23
N CYS A 27 -33.16 12.09 15.16
CA CYS A 27 -32.35 12.58 16.29
C CYS A 27 -32.13 14.10 16.30
N GLY A 28 -32.81 14.86 15.43
CA GLY A 28 -32.91 16.33 15.58
C GLY A 28 -31.61 17.11 15.41
N LEU A 29 -30.73 16.73 14.48
CA LEU A 29 -29.54 17.50 14.12
C LEU A 29 -29.62 18.12 12.71
N GLY A 30 -30.81 18.61 12.33
CA GLY A 30 -31.09 19.08 10.97
C GLY A 30 -31.89 20.38 10.92
N ARG A 31 -31.43 21.45 11.59
CA ARG A 31 -31.90 22.82 11.30
C ARG A 31 -30.75 23.81 11.47
N LYS A 32 -29.99 24.02 10.40
CA LYS A 32 -29.28 25.27 10.02
C LYS A 32 -28.42 25.01 8.79
N LEU A 33 -29.02 24.72 7.62
CA LEU A 33 -28.35 24.82 6.31
C LEU A 33 -29.32 24.60 5.14
N THR A 34 -30.45 25.32 5.13
CA THR A 34 -31.29 25.46 3.93
C THR A 34 -32.04 26.78 4.00
N GLN A 35 -31.33 27.86 3.67
CA GLN A 35 -31.92 29.10 3.17
C GLN A 35 -30.87 29.77 2.29
N CYS A 36 -31.04 29.61 0.98
CA CYS A 36 -30.65 30.52 -0.11
C CYS A 36 -30.47 29.74 -1.41
N THR A 37 -31.58 29.35 -2.04
CA THR A 37 -31.64 29.12 -3.49
C THR A 37 -32.94 29.72 -4.01
N GLY A 38 -32.87 30.95 -4.49
CA GLY A 38 -33.89 31.59 -5.30
C GLY A 38 -33.63 31.30 -6.78
N LEU A 39 -34.60 30.64 -7.41
CA LEU A 39 -34.72 30.38 -8.85
C LEU A 39 -34.98 31.67 -9.63
N THR A 40 -34.36 31.81 -10.80
CA THR A 40 -35.00 32.41 -11.99
C THR A 40 -34.57 31.69 -13.27
N LYS A 41 -35.58 31.24 -14.03
CA LYS A 41 -35.52 30.75 -15.42
C LYS A 41 -35.65 31.95 -16.36
N ILE A 42 -34.86 32.04 -17.44
CA ILE A 42 -35.28 32.60 -18.75
C ILE A 42 -34.55 31.90 -19.92
N ALA A 43 -35.38 31.38 -20.85
CA ALA A 43 -35.31 31.12 -22.30
C ALA A 43 -34.00 30.94 -23.12
N PRO A 44 -34.08 30.24 -24.29
CA PRO A 44 -32.93 29.79 -25.08
C PRO A 44 -32.58 30.73 -26.23
N ALA A 45 -31.29 30.85 -26.57
CA ALA A 45 -30.83 31.52 -27.78
C ALA A 45 -29.91 30.61 -28.60
N SER A 46 -30.39 30.29 -29.80
CA SER A 46 -29.63 29.66 -30.88
C SER A 46 -28.56 30.63 -31.40
N LYS A 47 -27.34 30.14 -31.67
CA LYS A 47 -26.49 30.73 -32.71
C LYS A 47 -25.52 29.70 -33.30
N LYS A 48 -25.72 29.46 -34.60
CA LYS A 48 -24.81 28.80 -35.56
C LYS A 48 -23.41 29.42 -35.48
N ILE A 49 -22.37 28.57 -35.44
CA ILE A 49 -21.06 28.89 -36.03
C ILE A 49 -20.57 27.66 -36.80
N ASN A 50 -20.70 27.77 -38.13
CA ASN A 50 -19.93 27.00 -39.09
C ASN A 50 -18.49 27.51 -39.05
N ASN A 51 -17.50 26.62 -38.93
CA ASN A 51 -16.24 26.83 -39.64
C ASN A 51 -15.54 25.51 -39.93
N ARG A 52 -15.67 25.10 -41.20
CA ARG A 52 -14.79 24.16 -41.89
C ARG A 52 -13.39 24.77 -41.98
N ARG A 53 -12.38 24.12 -41.42
CA ARG A 53 -11.02 24.18 -41.95
C ARG A 53 -10.49 22.75 -42.09
N LYS A 54 -10.49 22.28 -43.35
CA LYS A 54 -9.65 21.17 -43.80
C LYS A 54 -8.19 21.57 -43.58
N ARG A 55 -7.46 20.85 -42.74
CA ARG A 55 -6.01 20.75 -42.84
C ARG A 55 -5.70 19.28 -43.11
N SER A 56 -5.40 19.01 -44.38
CA SER A 56 -4.59 17.88 -44.79
C SER A 56 -3.23 18.04 -44.12
N SER A 57 -2.81 17.06 -43.33
CA SER A 57 -1.44 16.94 -42.85
C SER A 57 -1.11 15.46 -42.86
N SER A 58 -0.53 15.02 -43.98
CA SER A 58 0.15 13.74 -44.10
C SER A 58 1.26 13.65 -43.03
N PRO A 59 1.48 12.51 -42.39
CA PRO A 59 2.56 12.37 -41.43
C PRO A 59 3.90 12.19 -42.17
N MET A 60 4.87 13.05 -41.89
CA MET A 60 6.28 12.80 -42.22
C MET A 60 6.73 11.54 -41.49
N ARG A 61 7.23 10.57 -42.26
CA ARG A 61 7.84 9.33 -41.80
C ARG A 61 9.34 9.51 -42.00
N SER A 62 10.08 9.85 -40.94
CA SER A 62 11.55 9.82 -40.96
C SER A 62 12.00 8.36 -40.91
N GLN A 63 12.93 7.99 -41.79
CA GLN A 63 13.51 6.66 -41.92
C GLN A 63 15.03 6.78 -41.70
N SER A 64 15.58 5.98 -40.79
CA SER A 64 17.02 5.85 -40.59
C SER A 64 17.57 4.58 -41.26
N PHE A 65 18.84 4.63 -41.63
CA PHE A 65 19.56 3.62 -42.41
C PHE A 65 20.79 3.10 -41.65
N ASN A 66 21.21 1.87 -41.96
CA ASN A 66 22.50 1.32 -41.57
C ASN A 66 23.27 0.96 -42.85
N GLU A 67 24.52 1.39 -42.94
CA GLU A 67 25.41 1.10 -44.05
C GLU A 67 26.02 -0.30 -43.85
N THR A 68 25.65 -1.24 -44.72
CA THR A 68 26.37 -2.52 -44.84
C THR A 68 27.24 -2.40 -46.07
N SER A 69 28.55 -2.56 -45.88
CA SER A 69 29.51 -2.57 -46.98
C SER A 69 29.07 -3.58 -48.03
N SER A 70 28.95 -3.10 -49.28
CA SER A 70 28.76 -3.82 -50.55
C SER A 70 27.37 -3.96 -51.18
N THR A 71 26.28 -3.39 -50.66
CA THR A 71 25.02 -3.28 -51.45
C THR A 71 24.25 -1.99 -51.17
N GLU A 72 23.95 -1.23 -52.23
CA GLU A 72 23.14 0.02 -52.26
C GLU A 72 21.66 -0.16 -51.86
N THR A 73 21.40 -0.90 -50.79
CA THR A 73 20.05 -1.06 -50.24
C THR A 73 20.04 -0.72 -48.76
N CYS A 74 19.76 0.54 -48.52
CA CYS A 74 19.21 1.11 -47.30
C CYS A 74 18.07 0.23 -46.72
N LYS A 75 18.39 -0.69 -45.79
CA LYS A 75 17.37 -1.45 -45.04
C LYS A 75 16.81 -0.59 -43.91
N CYS A 76 15.50 -0.37 -43.92
CA CYS A 76 14.80 0.12 -42.74
C CYS A 76 15.03 -0.88 -41.61
N LEU A 77 15.51 -0.41 -40.45
CA LEU A 77 15.44 -1.22 -39.24
C LEU A 77 13.96 -1.55 -38.99
N GLU A 78 13.62 -2.83 -39.05
CA GLU A 78 12.42 -3.33 -38.41
C GLU A 78 12.46 -2.85 -36.96
N GLY A 79 11.34 -2.25 -36.50
CA GLY A 79 11.31 -1.33 -35.36
C GLY A 79 12.21 -1.75 -34.18
N PRO A 80 12.94 -0.80 -33.57
CA PRO A 80 14.00 -1.10 -32.64
C PRO A 80 13.47 -2.01 -31.52
N SER A 81 14.21 -3.09 -31.26
CA SER A 81 14.04 -3.83 -30.03
C SER A 81 14.22 -2.87 -28.86
N HIS A 82 13.46 -3.04 -27.77
CA HIS A 82 13.46 -2.12 -26.62
C HIS A 82 14.85 -1.83 -26.00
N HIS A 83 15.92 -2.51 -26.42
CA HIS A 83 17.27 -2.47 -25.85
C HIS A 83 18.28 -1.64 -26.64
N GLN A 84 17.91 -1.12 -27.81
CA GLN A 84 18.84 -0.44 -28.71
C GLN A 84 18.61 1.07 -28.76
N ALA A 85 19.70 1.82 -28.85
CA ALA A 85 19.65 3.24 -29.17
C ALA A 85 19.33 3.44 -30.67
N TYR A 86 18.65 4.54 -30.99
CA TYR A 86 18.31 4.92 -32.36
C TYR A 86 19.33 5.95 -32.87
N TYR A 87 19.77 5.82 -34.12
CA TYR A 87 20.68 6.77 -34.74
C TYR A 87 19.95 7.53 -35.85
N ASP A 88 20.07 8.85 -35.82
CA ASP A 88 19.67 9.72 -36.93
C ASP A 88 20.94 10.26 -37.59
N CYS A 89 21.12 9.97 -38.87
CA CYS A 89 22.24 10.47 -39.66
C CYS A 89 21.77 11.66 -40.50
N GLU A 90 22.47 12.78 -40.39
CA GLU A 90 22.28 13.89 -41.32
C GLU A 90 23.20 13.69 -42.54
N ASN A 91 22.60 13.34 -43.69
CA ASN A 91 23.33 13.09 -44.93
C ASN A 91 23.63 14.40 -45.66
N GLN A 92 24.91 14.69 -45.89
CA GLN A 92 25.33 15.64 -46.92
C GLN A 92 26.10 14.86 -47.99
N ASN A 93 25.66 14.95 -49.25
CA ASN A 93 26.32 14.33 -50.42
C ASN A 93 26.54 12.81 -50.35
N GLY A 94 25.72 12.08 -49.61
CA GLY A 94 25.83 10.61 -49.49
C GLY A 94 26.73 10.13 -48.33
N GLU A 95 27.32 11.03 -47.55
CA GLU A 95 28.08 10.72 -46.33
C GLU A 95 27.30 11.17 -45.08
N CYS A 96 27.25 10.32 -44.04
CA CYS A 96 26.73 10.68 -42.71
C CYS A 96 27.74 11.64 -42.03
N VAL A 97 27.40 12.94 -41.93
CA VAL A 97 28.31 13.95 -41.34
C VAL A 97 28.13 14.06 -39.81
N GLU A 98 26.90 13.93 -39.31
CA GLU A 98 26.62 13.90 -37.86
C GLU A 98 25.61 12.79 -37.53
N SER A 99 25.93 11.98 -36.52
CA SER A 99 25.00 10.98 -35.97
C SER A 99 24.42 11.47 -34.64
N LYS A 100 23.12 11.75 -34.63
CA LYS A 100 22.36 12.08 -33.44
C LYS A 100 21.83 10.78 -32.83
N VAL A 101 22.27 10.45 -31.62
CA VAL A 101 21.81 9.26 -30.90
C VAL A 101 20.56 9.61 -30.13
N TYR A 102 19.54 8.77 -30.18
CA TYR A 102 18.33 8.89 -29.40
C TYR A 102 18.14 7.66 -28.52
N ILE A 103 17.83 7.89 -27.25
CA ILE A 103 17.66 6.84 -26.24
C ILE A 103 16.25 6.89 -25.69
N LEU A 104 15.70 5.71 -25.40
CA LEU A 104 14.41 5.61 -24.74
C LEU A 104 14.47 6.23 -23.34
N LYS A 105 13.45 7.03 -23.00
CA LYS A 105 13.32 7.64 -21.68
C LYS A 105 13.48 6.61 -20.54
N GLY A 106 14.26 6.97 -19.52
CA GLY A 106 14.52 6.13 -18.33
C GLY A 106 15.64 5.11 -18.51
N ARG A 107 16.38 5.17 -19.62
CA ARG A 107 17.53 4.29 -19.87
C ARG A 107 18.86 5.04 -19.87
N TRP A 108 19.90 4.31 -19.50
CA TRP A 108 21.29 4.73 -19.54
C TRP A 108 21.94 4.09 -20.76
N TRP A 109 22.60 4.90 -21.58
CA TRP A 109 23.44 4.46 -22.68
C TRP A 109 24.87 4.27 -22.21
N ASP A 110 25.46 3.16 -22.64
CA ASP A 110 26.87 2.85 -22.46
C ASP A 110 27.65 3.30 -23.70
N GLU A 111 28.63 4.16 -23.50
CA GLU A 111 29.50 4.65 -24.58
C GLU A 111 30.49 3.57 -25.05
N SER A 112 30.81 2.60 -24.17
CA SER A 112 31.80 1.54 -24.44
C SER A 112 31.24 0.44 -25.34
N ASP A 113 29.95 0.15 -25.22
CA ASP A 113 29.19 -0.80 -26.04
C ASP A 113 28.03 -0.05 -26.68
N SER A 114 28.35 0.67 -27.77
CA SER A 114 27.52 1.72 -28.39
C SER A 114 26.10 1.28 -28.76
N GLN A 115 25.80 -0.02 -28.80
CA GLN A 115 24.49 -0.55 -29.17
C GLN A 115 23.58 -0.88 -27.98
N LYS A 116 24.07 -0.90 -26.74
CA LYS A 116 23.28 -1.35 -25.57
C LYS A 116 22.80 -0.20 -24.69
N THR A 117 21.53 -0.30 -24.29
CA THR A 117 20.93 0.59 -23.29
C THR A 117 20.41 -0.22 -22.11
N TYR A 118 20.67 0.28 -20.91
CA TYR A 118 20.28 -0.35 -19.65
C TYR A 118 19.17 0.47 -18.98
N ALA A 119 18.27 -0.20 -18.26
CA ALA A 119 17.28 0.53 -17.45
C ALA A 119 17.99 1.26 -16.30
N CYS A 120 17.65 2.54 -16.08
CA CYS A 120 18.15 3.26 -14.92
C CYS A 120 17.30 2.97 -13.68
N PRO A 121 17.92 3.00 -12.48
CA PRO A 121 17.15 3.16 -11.26
C PRO A 121 16.25 4.40 -11.36
N PHE A 122 15.08 4.31 -10.73
CA PHE A 122 14.08 5.36 -10.82
C PHE A 122 14.62 6.71 -10.31
N GLY A 123 14.45 7.76 -11.11
CA GLY A 123 14.85 9.12 -10.75
C GLY A 123 16.36 9.40 -10.83
N TYR A 124 17.15 8.52 -11.47
CA TYR A 124 18.60 8.68 -11.57
C TYR A 124 19.02 9.31 -12.89
N CYS A 125 18.32 8.93 -13.97
CA CYS A 125 18.58 9.45 -15.30
C CYS A 125 17.66 10.63 -15.60
N ASN A 126 18.26 11.74 -16.05
CA ASN A 126 17.55 12.89 -16.57
C ASN A 126 17.38 12.70 -18.07
N LEU A 127 16.23 13.10 -18.58
CA LEU A 127 16.07 13.30 -20.01
C LEU A 127 15.53 14.71 -20.17
N GLY A 128 16.43 15.60 -20.56
CA GLY A 128 16.20 17.04 -20.56
C GLY A 128 14.85 17.40 -21.19
N GLU A 129 14.09 18.23 -20.48
CA GLU A 129 12.88 18.85 -21.02
C GLU A 129 13.25 19.63 -22.28
N GLY A 130 12.75 19.19 -23.43
CA GLY A 130 12.84 19.95 -24.68
C GLY A 130 13.59 19.30 -25.86
N ARG A 131 14.24 18.14 -25.69
CA ARG A 131 14.97 17.46 -26.79
C ARG A 131 14.51 16.03 -27.08
N CYS A 132 13.25 15.72 -26.76
CA CYS A 132 12.69 14.39 -27.04
C CYS A 132 11.72 14.40 -28.21
N ILE A 133 11.90 13.44 -29.11
CA ILE A 133 11.02 13.15 -30.24
C ILE A 133 10.04 12.06 -29.79
N GLY A 134 8.76 12.42 -29.74
CA GLY A 134 7.72 11.49 -29.31
C GLY A 134 6.40 12.23 -29.11
N ARG A 135 5.29 11.57 -29.45
CA ARG A 135 3.94 12.16 -29.30
C ARG A 135 3.46 12.15 -27.84
N ASN A 136 4.12 11.38 -26.96
CA ASN A 136 3.74 11.07 -25.58
C ASN A 136 4.97 10.81 -24.69
N ASP A 137 4.94 11.21 -23.42
CA ASP A 137 6.06 11.22 -22.45
C ASP A 137 6.72 9.88 -22.10
N SER A 138 6.13 8.73 -22.47
CA SER A 138 6.56 7.38 -22.05
C SER A 138 7.31 6.60 -23.13
N GLU A 139 7.23 7.02 -24.39
CA GLU A 139 7.99 6.46 -25.53
C GLU A 139 8.77 7.54 -26.28
N SER A 140 9.03 8.66 -25.59
CA SER A 140 9.85 9.70 -26.17
C SER A 140 11.28 9.21 -26.28
N TYR A 141 11.78 9.15 -27.50
CA TYR A 141 13.19 8.98 -27.79
C TYR A 141 13.83 10.34 -27.59
N CYS A 142 14.74 10.45 -26.63
CA CYS A 142 15.39 11.70 -26.28
C CYS A 142 16.76 11.76 -26.91
N LEU A 143 17.09 12.93 -27.48
CA LEU A 143 18.43 13.18 -27.98
C LEU A 143 19.42 12.95 -26.85
N PHE A 144 20.38 12.08 -27.09
CA PHE A 144 21.44 11.80 -26.16
C PHE A 144 22.34 13.02 -26.02
N ASP A 145 22.63 13.36 -24.76
CA ASP A 145 23.66 14.31 -24.41
C ASP A 145 24.34 13.80 -23.15
N LYS A 146 25.63 13.46 -23.29
CA LYS A 146 26.50 12.88 -22.27
C LYS A 146 26.47 13.66 -20.96
N THR A 147 26.40 14.98 -21.04
CA THR A 147 26.42 15.86 -19.86
C THR A 147 25.08 15.90 -19.11
N SER A 148 23.99 15.49 -19.77
CA SER A 148 22.62 15.65 -19.27
C SER A 148 21.86 14.33 -19.10
N GLN A 149 22.53 13.18 -19.25
CA GLN A 149 21.94 11.85 -19.05
C GLN A 149 21.56 11.57 -17.60
N CYS A 150 22.26 12.19 -16.64
CA CYS A 150 22.03 11.99 -15.21
C CYS A 150 21.29 13.16 -14.58
N SER A 151 20.41 12.87 -13.62
CA SER A 151 19.57 13.88 -12.96
C SER A 151 20.15 14.33 -11.64
N LYS A 152 19.95 15.62 -11.33
CA LYS A 152 20.09 16.18 -9.99
C LYS A 152 21.46 15.92 -9.33
N GLY A 153 22.53 16.19 -10.07
CA GLY A 153 23.90 16.09 -9.57
C GLY A 153 24.45 14.66 -9.49
N ARG A 154 23.82 13.69 -10.16
CA ARG A 154 24.32 12.32 -10.31
C ARG A 154 25.31 12.20 -11.48
N GLU A 155 26.20 11.23 -11.38
CA GLU A 155 27.19 10.87 -12.40
C GLU A 155 27.49 9.36 -12.39
N GLY A 156 28.33 8.92 -13.33
CA GLY A 156 28.80 7.54 -13.41
C GLY A 156 27.81 6.55 -14.05
N ARG A 157 28.16 5.26 -14.00
CA ARG A 157 27.35 4.18 -14.59
C ARG A 157 25.96 4.15 -13.98
N LEU A 158 24.93 4.06 -14.83
CA LEU A 158 23.51 4.17 -14.46
C LEU A 158 23.16 5.39 -13.60
N CYS A 159 24.00 6.44 -13.60
CA CYS A 159 23.89 7.59 -12.70
C CYS A 159 23.84 7.19 -11.21
N GLY A 160 24.53 6.09 -10.87
CA GLY A 160 24.52 5.49 -9.54
C GLY A 160 25.38 6.21 -8.50
N LYS A 161 26.20 7.19 -8.91
CA LYS A 161 27.10 7.94 -8.03
C LYS A 161 26.70 9.42 -7.98
N CYS A 162 27.00 10.12 -6.89
CA CYS A 162 26.90 11.58 -6.83
C CYS A 162 28.17 12.25 -7.36
N ALA A 163 28.02 13.42 -7.99
CA ALA A 163 29.14 14.24 -8.43
C ALA A 163 30.00 14.71 -7.25
N GLN A 164 31.21 15.18 -7.55
CA GLN A 164 32.16 15.65 -6.54
C GLN A 164 31.52 16.72 -5.62
N ASN A 165 31.79 16.61 -4.31
CA ASN A 165 31.24 17.47 -3.24
C ASN A 165 29.72 17.38 -3.05
N LEU A 166 29.05 16.37 -3.64
CA LEU A 166 27.65 16.07 -3.37
C LEU A 166 27.52 14.71 -2.71
N SER A 167 26.51 14.60 -1.86
CA SER A 167 26.16 13.39 -1.12
C SER A 167 24.70 13.05 -1.34
N VAL A 168 24.37 11.77 -1.21
CA VAL A 168 22.99 11.30 -1.32
C VAL A 168 22.20 11.83 -0.13
N ALA A 169 20.99 12.34 -0.37
CA ALA A 169 20.10 12.74 0.72
C ALA A 169 19.20 11.57 1.16
N PHE A 170 19.04 11.37 2.47
CA PHE A 170 18.15 10.34 2.99
C PHE A 170 16.68 10.71 2.73
N GLY A 171 15.89 9.77 2.21
CA GLY A 171 14.49 10.01 1.83
C GLY A 171 14.29 10.71 0.47
N SER A 172 15.35 10.96 -0.30
CA SER A 172 15.27 11.51 -1.66
C SER A 172 16.26 10.79 -2.59
N GLU A 173 16.03 10.82 -3.90
CA GLU A 173 17.00 10.33 -4.88
C GLU A 173 17.99 11.42 -5.33
N ASP A 174 17.92 12.62 -4.76
CA ASP A 174 18.67 13.78 -5.19
C ASP A 174 20.05 13.82 -4.51
N CYS A 175 21.09 14.20 -5.26
CA CYS A 175 22.41 14.49 -4.69
C CYS A 175 22.44 15.96 -4.24
N LYS A 176 22.80 16.20 -2.98
CA LYS A 176 22.83 17.53 -2.36
C LYS A 176 24.17 17.79 -1.70
N GLN A 177 24.54 19.06 -1.58
CA GLN A 177 25.74 19.44 -0.84
C GLN A 177 25.45 19.35 0.66
N CYS A 178 26.12 18.42 1.34
CA CYS A 178 25.95 18.20 2.77
C CYS A 178 27.19 18.75 3.49
N LYS A 179 27.06 19.89 4.18
CA LYS A 179 28.21 20.56 4.83
C LYS A 179 28.50 20.05 6.25
N ASP A 180 27.49 19.58 6.97
CA ASP A 180 27.63 19.19 8.38
C ASP A 180 26.86 17.90 8.70
N THR A 181 27.40 17.14 9.66
CA THR A 181 26.77 15.93 10.17
C THR A 181 25.67 16.31 11.16
N ASN A 182 24.41 16.12 10.76
CA ASN A 182 23.25 16.53 11.57
C ASN A 182 22.76 15.40 12.48
N ILE A 183 23.58 15.01 13.46
CA ILE A 183 23.27 13.96 14.44
C ILE A 183 21.96 14.23 15.18
N LEU A 184 21.63 15.51 15.43
CA LEU A 184 20.38 15.92 16.07
C LEU A 184 19.13 15.44 15.31
N ILE A 185 19.18 15.42 13.98
CA ILE A 185 18.04 14.97 13.16
C ILE A 185 17.81 13.47 13.34
N LEU A 186 18.89 12.70 13.45
CA LEU A 186 18.81 11.26 13.73
C LEU A 186 18.16 11.00 15.10
N LEU A 187 18.52 11.80 16.12
CA LEU A 187 17.94 11.70 17.46
C LEU A 187 16.44 12.04 17.46
N ILE A 188 16.04 13.12 16.79
CA ILE A 188 14.62 13.49 16.63
C ILE A 188 13.86 12.38 15.90
N PHE A 189 14.45 11.82 14.84
CA PHE A 189 13.85 10.74 14.07
C PHE A 189 13.60 9.49 14.92
N PHE A 190 14.59 9.02 15.70
CA PHE A 190 14.40 7.90 16.62
C PHE A 190 13.42 8.22 17.76
N ALA A 191 13.37 9.46 18.24
CA ALA A 191 12.37 9.88 19.22
C ALA A 191 10.94 9.79 18.66
N ILE A 192 10.72 10.23 17.43
CA ILE A 192 9.42 10.09 16.74
C ILE A 192 9.06 8.62 16.56
N LEU A 193 10.00 7.77 16.13
CA LEU A 193 9.76 6.33 16.00
C LEU A 193 9.42 5.68 17.36
N SER A 194 10.10 6.04 18.43
CA SER A 194 9.77 5.62 19.79
C SER A 194 8.35 5.98 20.18
N ILE A 195 7.96 7.25 19.99
CA ILE A 195 6.61 7.74 20.29
C ILE A 195 5.56 6.97 19.48
N LEU A 196 5.83 6.70 18.20
CA LEU A 196 4.96 5.91 17.35
C LEU A 196 4.76 4.48 17.89
N ILE A 197 5.83 3.80 18.31
CA ILE A 197 5.75 2.46 18.91
C ILE A 197 4.94 2.50 20.21
N LEU A 198 5.19 3.48 21.07
CA LEU A 198 4.44 3.67 22.31
C LEU A 198 2.95 3.91 22.03
N ALA A 199 2.62 4.69 21.00
CA ALA A 199 1.24 4.91 20.56
C ALA A 199 0.59 3.61 20.06
N ILE A 200 1.30 2.79 19.26
CA ILE A 200 0.80 1.49 18.80
C ILE A 200 0.46 0.57 19.97
N ILE A 201 1.34 0.53 20.98
CA ILE A 201 1.12 -0.24 22.21
C ILE A 201 -0.07 0.31 22.99
N TYR A 202 -0.14 1.63 23.17
CA TYR A 202 -1.21 2.32 23.90
C TYR A 202 -2.59 2.07 23.28
N PHE A 203 -2.71 2.21 21.96
CA PHE A 203 -3.97 1.96 21.25
C PHE A 203 -4.31 0.47 21.16
N ASN A 204 -3.35 -0.42 21.43
CA ASN A 204 -3.50 -1.88 21.36
C ASN A 204 -4.03 -2.33 19.98
N VAL A 205 -3.46 -1.73 18.92
CA VAL A 205 -3.90 -1.94 17.53
C VAL A 205 -3.59 -3.37 17.11
N ASN A 206 -4.56 -4.04 16.50
CA ASN A 206 -4.34 -5.34 15.90
C ASN A 206 -4.20 -5.18 14.38
N ALA A 207 -3.02 -5.45 13.84
CA ALA A 207 -2.76 -5.39 12.39
C ALA A 207 -3.71 -6.28 11.58
N PHE A 208 -4.16 -7.40 12.16
CA PHE A 208 -5.09 -8.34 11.54
C PHE A 208 -6.56 -8.13 11.92
N SER A 209 -6.92 -6.99 12.52
CA SER A 209 -8.32 -6.57 12.57
C SER A 209 -8.83 -6.52 11.12
N GLY A 210 -9.75 -7.40 10.72
CA GLY A 210 -9.90 -7.81 9.31
C GLY A 210 -9.94 -6.70 8.25
N TYR A 211 -10.51 -5.52 8.56
CA TYR A 211 -10.51 -4.37 7.63
C TYR A 211 -9.18 -3.59 7.60
N PHE A 212 -8.47 -3.54 8.72
CA PHE A 212 -7.21 -2.81 8.86
C PHE A 212 -6.05 -3.53 8.17
N ASN A 213 -6.07 -4.88 8.14
CA ASN A 213 -5.11 -5.66 7.36
C ASN A 213 -5.19 -5.33 5.87
N ALA A 214 -6.41 -5.33 5.32
CA ALA A 214 -6.67 -5.00 3.93
C ALA A 214 -6.22 -3.57 3.60
N PHE A 215 -6.49 -2.61 4.50
CA PHE A 215 -6.05 -1.22 4.39
C PHE A 215 -4.51 -1.09 4.39
N LEU A 216 -3.82 -1.72 5.34
CA LEU A 216 -2.36 -1.70 5.42
C LEU A 216 -1.73 -2.33 4.18
N TYR A 217 -2.15 -3.55 3.84
CA TYR A 217 -1.67 -4.28 2.67
C TYR A 217 -1.80 -3.44 1.40
N SER A 218 -2.94 -2.77 1.25
CA SER A 218 -3.22 -1.89 0.11
C SER A 218 -2.16 -0.81 -0.05
N TYR A 219 -1.95 0.03 0.95
CA TYR A 219 -1.01 1.14 0.82
C TYR A 219 0.45 0.70 0.76
N GLN A 220 0.80 -0.41 1.43
CA GLN A 220 2.15 -0.96 1.38
C GLN A 220 2.58 -1.43 -0.02
N VAL A 221 1.62 -1.82 -0.86
CA VAL A 221 1.91 -2.41 -2.18
C VAL A 221 1.44 -1.52 -3.33
N MET A 222 0.52 -0.59 -3.07
CA MET A 222 -0.08 0.29 -4.09
C MET A 222 0.95 1.06 -4.92
N GLY A 223 2.04 1.53 -4.30
CA GLY A 223 3.10 2.28 -4.98
C GLY A 223 3.81 1.50 -6.10
N VAL A 224 3.71 0.16 -6.11
CA VAL A 224 4.26 -0.69 -7.15
C VAL A 224 3.41 -0.69 -8.43
N PHE A 225 2.08 -0.57 -8.28
CA PHE A 225 1.17 -0.63 -9.42
C PHE A 225 1.02 0.71 -10.14
N ILE A 226 1.39 1.82 -9.48
CA ILE A 226 1.26 3.16 -10.01
C ILE A 226 2.44 3.42 -10.95
N PRO A 227 2.19 3.79 -12.22
CA PRO A 227 3.26 4.22 -13.11
C PRO A 227 3.96 5.44 -12.54
N LYS A 228 5.29 5.43 -12.53
CA LYS A 228 6.10 6.43 -11.83
C LYS A 228 5.87 7.87 -12.28
N TYR A 229 5.58 8.10 -13.56
CA TYR A 229 5.24 9.43 -14.06
C TYR A 229 3.92 9.96 -13.50
N VAL A 230 2.96 9.08 -13.14
CA VAL A 230 1.73 9.47 -12.46
C VAL A 230 1.99 9.71 -10.98
N GLU A 231 2.90 8.95 -10.37
CA GLU A 231 3.26 9.09 -8.96
C GLU A 231 3.77 10.50 -8.63
N LEU A 232 4.55 11.10 -9.54
CA LEU A 232 5.04 12.48 -9.42
C LEU A 232 3.91 13.53 -9.41
N ASP A 233 2.79 13.22 -10.07
CA ASP A 233 1.61 14.09 -10.17
C ASP A 233 0.54 13.76 -9.12
N LEU A 234 0.84 12.88 -8.16
CA LEU A 234 -0.08 12.58 -7.06
C LEU A 234 -0.10 13.71 -6.04
N ASP A 235 -1.23 13.83 -5.36
CA ASP A 235 -1.41 14.74 -4.25
C ASP A 235 -0.57 14.32 -3.03
N ARG A 236 -0.21 15.29 -2.19
CA ARG A 236 0.61 15.05 -1.00
C ARG A 236 -0.03 14.08 0.00
N VAL A 237 -1.36 13.97 0.04
CA VAL A 237 -2.06 13.13 1.01
C VAL A 237 -1.94 11.65 0.62
N SER A 238 -2.23 11.31 -0.63
CA SER A 238 -2.10 9.92 -1.10
C SER A 238 -0.64 9.45 -1.03
N LEU A 239 0.32 10.30 -1.44
CA LEU A 239 1.74 10.05 -1.29
C LEU A 239 2.12 9.80 0.17
N PHE A 240 1.66 10.65 1.10
CA PHE A 240 1.93 10.46 2.53
C PHE A 240 1.49 9.06 3.01
N PHE A 241 0.31 8.58 2.65
CA PHE A 241 -0.14 7.25 3.08
C PHE A 241 0.66 6.11 2.45
N ILE A 242 0.98 6.18 1.15
CA ILE A 242 1.80 5.16 0.47
C ILE A 242 3.17 5.07 1.16
N TYR A 243 3.82 6.23 1.33
CA TYR A 243 5.18 6.33 1.86
C TYR A 243 5.26 6.03 3.36
N ALA A 244 4.34 6.55 4.18
CA ALA A 244 4.34 6.34 5.62
C ALA A 244 4.01 4.89 5.99
N LEU A 245 3.05 4.26 5.32
CA LEU A 245 2.67 2.87 5.60
C LEU A 245 3.63 1.85 4.97
N GLY A 246 4.29 2.23 3.87
CA GLY A 246 5.39 1.47 3.28
C GLY A 246 6.73 1.63 4.01
N LEU A 247 6.86 2.60 4.94
CA LEU A 247 8.10 3.03 5.57
C LEU A 247 9.22 3.40 4.57
N GLN A 248 8.88 3.83 3.36
CA GLN A 248 9.85 4.13 2.29
C GLN A 248 10.40 5.57 2.36
N GLY A 249 10.30 6.23 3.52
CA GLY A 249 10.63 7.65 3.70
C GLY A 249 9.54 8.58 3.17
N THR A 250 9.55 9.86 3.52
CA THR A 250 8.60 10.83 2.95
C THR A 250 9.01 11.09 1.49
N GLY A 251 8.22 10.65 0.50
CA GLY A 251 8.47 10.97 -0.92
C GLY A 251 8.25 12.45 -1.29
N SER A 252 8.65 13.34 -0.38
CA SER A 252 8.82 14.76 -0.61
C SER A 252 10.28 15.01 -1.00
N ASN A 253 10.54 16.08 -1.76
CA ASN A 253 11.89 16.55 -2.07
C ASN A 253 12.70 17.01 -0.83
N LEU A 254 12.18 16.82 0.39
CA LEU A 254 12.85 17.08 1.67
C LEU A 254 13.84 15.96 2.04
N GLY A 255 14.67 15.54 1.08
CA GLY A 255 15.82 14.70 1.39
C GLY A 255 16.71 15.38 2.42
N VAL A 256 17.01 14.65 3.50
CA VAL A 256 17.81 15.12 4.64
C VAL A 256 19.25 14.64 4.49
N CYS A 257 20.21 15.55 4.67
CA CYS A 257 21.63 15.20 4.75
C CYS A 257 21.97 14.68 6.15
N PHE A 258 22.46 13.44 6.26
CA PHE A 258 22.95 12.90 7.53
C PHE A 258 24.42 13.24 7.78
N TYR A 259 25.30 12.95 6.81
CA TYR A 259 26.73 13.23 6.86
C TYR A 259 27.27 13.45 5.44
N ASP A 260 28.45 14.05 5.34
CA ASP A 260 29.14 14.27 4.06
C ASP A 260 29.84 13.00 3.55
N GLY A 261 29.76 12.74 2.25
CA GLY A 261 30.23 11.54 1.59
C GLY A 261 29.25 10.36 1.59
N MET A 262 27.99 10.54 2.02
CA MET A 262 27.00 9.45 2.02
C MET A 262 26.69 8.99 0.58
N ASP A 263 26.95 7.71 0.31
CA ASP A 263 26.68 7.10 -0.99
C ASP A 263 25.34 6.34 -1.04
N ASN A 264 24.99 5.80 -2.22
CA ASN A 264 23.75 5.04 -2.38
C ASN A 264 23.76 3.71 -1.60
N LEU A 265 24.92 3.10 -1.39
CA LEU A 265 25.04 1.84 -0.67
C LEU A 265 24.82 2.07 0.84
N ASP A 266 25.40 3.14 1.38
CA ASP A 266 25.19 3.63 2.74
C ASP A 266 23.70 3.97 2.97
N LYS A 267 23.03 4.64 2.01
CA LYS A 267 21.58 4.90 2.07
C LYS A 267 20.76 3.61 2.20
N ILE A 268 21.08 2.59 1.40
CA ILE A 268 20.38 1.30 1.47
C ILE A 268 20.65 0.61 2.82
N GLY A 269 21.89 0.67 3.33
CA GLY A 269 22.24 0.17 4.66
C GLY A 269 21.50 0.88 5.79
N LEU A 270 21.40 2.22 5.75
CA LEU A 270 20.64 3.00 6.74
C LEU A 270 19.15 2.64 6.77
N ASN A 271 18.58 2.23 5.63
CA ASN A 271 17.19 1.78 5.59
C ASN A 271 16.96 0.49 6.40
N PHE A 272 17.98 -0.35 6.67
CA PHE A 272 17.85 -1.49 7.59
C PHE A 272 17.76 -1.07 9.06
N VAL A 273 18.29 0.09 9.42
CA VAL A 273 18.32 0.57 10.80
C VAL A 273 16.90 0.87 11.30
N ILE A 274 16.04 1.42 10.45
CA ILE A 274 14.63 1.73 10.78
C ILE A 274 13.86 0.49 11.28
N PRO A 275 13.70 -0.57 10.48
CA PRO A 275 12.94 -1.75 10.90
C PRO A 275 13.66 -2.51 12.03
N ALA A 276 14.99 -2.56 12.03
CA ALA A 276 15.74 -3.17 13.12
C ALA A 276 15.47 -2.47 14.46
N TYR A 277 15.51 -1.13 14.47
CA TYR A 277 15.17 -0.32 15.63
C TYR A 277 13.75 -0.58 16.12
N MET A 278 12.76 -0.56 15.21
CA MET A 278 11.36 -0.79 15.57
C MET A 278 11.15 -2.17 16.23
N ILE A 279 11.78 -3.22 15.68
CA ILE A 279 11.69 -4.59 16.21
C ILE A 279 12.41 -4.69 17.56
N VAL A 280 13.66 -4.20 17.66
CA VAL A 280 14.48 -4.26 18.88
C VAL A 280 13.84 -3.45 20.01
N PHE A 281 13.40 -2.21 19.75
CA PHE A 281 12.77 -1.36 20.75
C PHE A 281 11.46 -1.96 21.28
N THR A 282 10.64 -2.53 20.40
CA THR A 282 9.41 -3.24 20.81
C THR A 282 9.74 -4.48 21.67
N ALA A 283 10.80 -5.22 21.32
CA ALA A 283 11.25 -6.37 22.11
C ALA A 283 11.81 -5.96 23.49
N ILE A 284 12.57 -4.86 23.56
CA ILE A 284 13.09 -4.29 24.81
C ILE A 284 11.93 -3.86 25.71
N ILE A 285 10.99 -3.06 25.22
CA ILE A 285 9.79 -2.67 25.98
C ILE A 285 9.06 -3.93 26.49
N GLY A 286 8.86 -4.90 25.62
CA GLY A 286 8.16 -6.14 25.97
C GLY A 286 8.87 -6.98 27.05
N ARG A 287 10.20 -6.87 27.15
CA ARG A 287 11.01 -7.61 28.13
C ARG A 287 11.20 -6.86 29.45
N PHE A 288 11.41 -5.55 29.40
CA PHE A 288 11.85 -4.76 30.55
C PHE A 288 10.72 -4.03 31.28
N LEU A 289 9.57 -3.78 30.64
CA LEU A 289 8.45 -3.13 31.33
C LEU A 289 7.54 -4.19 31.98
N PRO A 290 7.57 -4.38 33.31
CA PRO A 290 6.72 -5.35 33.98
C PRO A 290 5.25 -4.99 33.77
N ASN A 291 4.39 -6.01 33.65
CA ASN A 291 2.94 -5.83 33.48
C ASN A 291 2.33 -4.88 34.53
N ARG A 292 2.93 -4.78 35.73
CA ARG A 292 2.52 -3.86 36.80
C ARG A 292 2.82 -2.38 36.50
N ALA A 293 3.95 -2.06 35.88
CA ALA A 293 4.28 -0.69 35.49
C ALA A 293 3.40 -0.20 34.33
N TRP A 294 3.09 -1.09 33.38
CA TRP A 294 2.11 -0.83 32.32
C TRP A 294 0.71 -0.62 32.88
N GLN A 295 0.29 -1.43 33.85
CA GLN A 295 -0.98 -1.22 34.55
C GLN A 295 -0.97 0.14 35.25
N PHE A 296 0.06 0.47 36.04
CA PHE A 296 0.18 1.73 36.76
C PHE A 296 0.10 2.98 35.85
N LEU A 297 0.83 2.99 34.73
CA LEU A 297 0.80 4.10 33.75
C LEU A 297 -0.57 4.25 33.06
N LEU A 298 -1.36 3.18 32.96
CA LEU A 298 -2.66 3.17 32.28
C LEU A 298 -3.87 3.24 33.25
N THR A 299 -3.67 2.95 34.54
CA THR A 299 -4.72 2.98 35.58
C THR A 299 -5.02 4.36 36.12
N HIS A 300 -4.26 5.39 35.75
CA HIS A 300 -4.60 6.77 36.11
C HIS A 300 -5.88 7.29 35.41
N GLN A 301 -6.53 6.46 34.58
CA GLN A 301 -7.75 6.78 33.86
C GLN A 301 -8.97 6.07 34.46
N THR A 302 -9.71 6.84 35.26
CA THR A 302 -11.12 6.67 35.69
C THR A 302 -11.43 5.47 36.59
N GLU A 303 -11.69 5.78 37.86
CA GLU A 303 -12.47 4.96 38.78
C GLU A 303 -13.72 4.41 38.05
N GLY A 304 -13.81 3.08 37.90
CA GLY A 304 -15.00 2.41 37.36
C GLY A 304 -14.84 1.68 36.02
N SER A 305 -13.70 1.78 35.31
CA SER A 305 -13.46 1.03 34.07
C SER A 305 -12.57 -0.20 34.30
N ALA A 306 -13.00 -1.39 33.87
CA ALA A 306 -12.20 -2.62 33.97
C ALA A 306 -10.80 -2.45 33.35
N PRO A 307 -9.73 -3.00 33.96
CA PRO A 307 -8.36 -2.80 33.49
C PRO A 307 -8.17 -3.32 32.06
N ARG A 308 -7.76 -2.42 31.15
CA ARG A 308 -7.53 -2.74 29.74
C ARG A 308 -6.26 -3.60 29.61
N ARG A 309 -6.40 -4.88 29.27
CA ARG A 309 -5.25 -5.76 28.99
C ARG A 309 -4.55 -5.32 27.68
N VAL A 310 -3.41 -4.66 27.81
CA VAL A 310 -2.49 -4.38 26.69
C VAL A 310 -1.76 -5.67 26.34
N SER A 311 -1.69 -6.00 25.04
CA SER A 311 -1.00 -7.19 24.56
C SER A 311 0.21 -6.78 23.75
N ILE A 312 1.40 -6.96 24.33
CA ILE A 312 2.70 -6.73 23.65
C ILE A 312 2.79 -7.53 22.35
N GLY A 313 2.22 -8.75 22.33
CA GLY A 313 2.18 -9.58 21.12
C GLY A 313 1.45 -8.92 19.94
N ARG A 314 0.41 -8.10 20.19
CA ARG A 314 -0.30 -7.35 19.15
C ARG A 314 0.56 -6.22 18.57
N ALA A 315 1.26 -5.49 19.44
CA ALA A 315 2.17 -4.43 19.01
C ALA A 315 3.34 -5.00 18.18
N PHE A 316 3.96 -6.09 18.64
CA PHE A 316 5.02 -6.77 17.90
C PHE A 316 4.52 -7.30 16.55
N SER A 317 3.33 -7.90 16.51
CA SER A 317 2.70 -8.35 15.26
C SER A 317 2.50 -7.20 14.27
N PHE A 318 2.06 -6.04 14.76
CA PHE A 318 1.86 -4.85 13.94
C PHE A 318 3.19 -4.33 13.39
N VAL A 319 4.20 -4.19 14.25
CA VAL A 319 5.55 -3.76 13.84
C VAL A 319 6.14 -4.72 12.81
N ALA A 320 6.01 -6.04 13.02
CA ALA A 320 6.49 -7.04 12.07
C ALA A 320 5.80 -6.91 10.69
N VAL A 321 4.48 -6.71 10.65
CA VAL A 321 3.73 -6.51 9.40
C VAL A 321 4.16 -5.24 8.66
N ILE A 322 4.36 -4.14 9.40
CA ILE A 322 4.79 -2.88 8.79
C ILE A 322 6.22 -2.97 8.26
N CYS A 323 7.13 -3.55 9.04
CA CYS A 323 8.54 -3.68 8.65
C CYS A 323 8.76 -4.69 7.53
N TYR A 324 7.85 -5.63 7.31
CA TYR A 324 8.00 -6.70 6.32
C TYR A 324 8.25 -6.19 4.90
N SER A 325 7.42 -5.27 4.40
CA SER A 325 7.60 -4.74 3.04
C SER A 325 8.92 -4.00 2.90
N LEU A 326 9.32 -3.24 3.93
CA LEU A 326 10.58 -2.49 3.93
C LEU A 326 11.80 -3.43 3.93
N ILE A 327 11.87 -4.37 4.88
CA ILE A 327 12.96 -5.36 4.96
C ILE A 327 13.06 -6.14 3.65
N THR A 328 11.93 -6.59 3.11
CA THR A 328 11.90 -7.34 1.83
C THR A 328 12.44 -6.49 0.69
N THR A 329 11.99 -5.23 0.57
CA THR A 329 12.44 -4.32 -0.49
C THR A 329 13.94 -4.07 -0.42
N ILE A 330 14.46 -3.72 0.77
CA ILE A 330 15.90 -3.47 0.98
C ILE A 330 16.73 -4.71 0.67
N THR A 331 16.26 -5.87 1.14
CA THR A 331 16.94 -7.15 0.90
C THR A 331 17.02 -7.48 -0.59
N LEU A 332 15.92 -7.29 -1.32
CA LEU A 332 15.89 -7.53 -2.77
C LEU A 332 16.73 -6.50 -3.53
N ASP A 333 16.68 -5.22 -3.14
CA ASP A 333 17.48 -4.14 -3.75
C ASP A 333 19.00 -4.37 -3.61
N LEU A 334 19.45 -5.01 -2.51
CA LEU A 334 20.87 -5.37 -2.30
C LEU A 334 21.31 -6.60 -3.10
N ILE A 335 20.39 -7.54 -3.33
CA ILE A 335 20.66 -8.75 -4.11
C ILE A 335 20.60 -8.45 -5.62
N ASP A 336 19.89 -7.38 -6.00
CA ASP A 336 19.71 -7.00 -7.39
C ASP A 336 21.03 -6.59 -8.06
N ARG A 337 21.30 -7.24 -9.20
CA ARG A 337 22.57 -7.12 -9.91
C ARG A 337 22.34 -6.87 -11.39
N ILE A 338 23.29 -6.15 -11.98
CA ILE A 338 23.29 -5.84 -13.41
C ILE A 338 24.66 -6.12 -14.01
N THR A 339 24.68 -6.78 -15.16
CA THR A 339 25.90 -7.06 -15.91
C THR A 339 26.15 -5.93 -16.91
N ILE A 340 27.27 -5.22 -16.76
CA ILE A 340 27.75 -4.19 -17.68
C ILE A 340 29.20 -4.53 -18.02
N ASP A 341 29.54 -4.56 -19.31
CA ASP A 341 30.88 -4.92 -19.80
C ASP A 341 31.44 -6.26 -19.27
N GLY A 342 30.56 -7.26 -19.09
CA GLY A 342 30.94 -8.58 -18.58
C GLY A 342 31.24 -8.62 -17.08
N LYS A 343 31.08 -7.51 -16.36
CA LYS A 343 31.20 -7.44 -14.89
C LYS A 343 29.85 -7.21 -14.24
N GLU A 344 29.67 -7.75 -13.03
CA GLU A 344 28.45 -7.59 -12.26
C GLU A 344 28.58 -6.40 -11.29
N TYR A 345 27.56 -5.54 -11.28
CA TYR A 345 27.45 -4.38 -10.41
C TYR A 345 26.13 -4.41 -9.64
N VAL A 346 26.09 -3.71 -8.51
CA VAL A 346 24.84 -3.53 -7.73
C VAL A 346 23.93 -2.55 -8.47
N TYR A 347 22.68 -2.92 -8.75
CA TYR A 347 21.81 -2.14 -9.65
C TYR A 347 21.62 -0.68 -9.21
N LYS A 348 21.27 -0.43 -7.94
CA LYS A 348 21.08 0.93 -7.39
C LYS A 348 22.39 1.66 -7.04
N ALA A 349 23.51 0.97 -7.06
CA ALA A 349 24.83 1.51 -6.74
C ALA A 349 25.85 1.02 -7.79
N ALA A 350 25.56 1.26 -9.08
CA ALA A 350 26.31 0.71 -10.21
C ALA A 350 27.76 1.21 -10.36
N PHE A 351 28.29 1.92 -9.37
CA PHE A 351 29.71 2.22 -9.20
C PHE A 351 30.45 1.17 -8.33
N VAL A 352 29.70 0.29 -7.65
CA VAL A 352 30.22 -0.78 -6.78
C VAL A 352 30.10 -2.12 -7.49
N GLU A 353 31.23 -2.77 -7.69
CA GLU A 353 31.29 -4.15 -8.20
C GLU A 353 30.64 -5.11 -7.21
N TYR A 354 29.87 -6.07 -7.73
CA TYR A 354 29.09 -7.00 -6.93
C TYR A 354 30.02 -7.88 -6.10
N LEU A 355 29.88 -7.82 -4.76
CA LEU A 355 30.77 -8.46 -3.78
C LEU A 355 32.26 -8.07 -3.91
N GLY A 356 32.59 -7.00 -4.63
CA GLY A 356 33.96 -6.52 -4.80
C GLY A 356 34.45 -5.59 -3.69
N THR A 357 33.55 -5.06 -2.85
CA THR A 357 33.90 -4.17 -1.73
C THR A 357 33.48 -4.77 -0.39
N PRO A 358 34.28 -4.56 0.68
CA PRO A 358 33.97 -5.10 2.01
C PRO A 358 32.65 -4.55 2.56
N LYS A 359 32.28 -3.30 2.21
CA LYS A 359 30.99 -2.70 2.56
C LYS A 359 29.82 -3.50 1.99
N HIS A 360 29.86 -3.81 0.69
CA HIS A 360 28.80 -4.55 0.03
C HIS A 360 28.73 -5.98 0.55
N GLU A 361 29.86 -6.63 0.80
CA GLU A 361 29.91 -8.00 1.34
C GLU A 361 29.17 -8.11 2.69
N VAL A 362 29.42 -7.18 3.62
CA VAL A 362 28.74 -7.15 4.92
C VAL A 362 27.23 -6.89 4.76
N LEU A 363 26.84 -5.92 3.92
CA LEU A 363 25.43 -5.62 3.66
C LEU A 363 24.70 -6.78 2.99
N PHE A 364 25.36 -7.46 2.06
CA PHE A 364 24.85 -8.65 1.38
C PHE A 364 24.64 -9.80 2.36
N ALA A 365 25.59 -10.08 3.25
CA ALA A 365 25.44 -11.07 4.30
C ALA A 365 24.23 -10.77 5.21
N MET A 366 24.05 -9.51 5.61
CA MET A 366 22.87 -9.08 6.39
C MET A 366 21.56 -9.23 5.60
N ALA A 367 21.57 -8.97 4.30
CA ALA A 367 20.42 -9.17 3.42
C ALA A 367 20.03 -10.66 3.34
N ILE A 368 20.99 -11.56 3.15
CA ILE A 368 20.75 -13.01 3.11
C ILE A 368 20.22 -13.52 4.46
N ILE A 369 20.79 -13.07 5.59
CA ILE A 369 20.28 -13.41 6.92
C ILE A 369 18.84 -12.93 7.09
N SER A 370 18.54 -11.70 6.69
CA SER A 370 17.18 -11.13 6.77
C SER A 370 16.20 -11.85 5.84
N LEU A 371 16.65 -12.26 4.66
CA LEU A 371 15.86 -13.05 3.71
C LEU A 371 15.45 -14.39 4.32
N ILE A 372 16.42 -15.12 4.87
CA ILE A 372 16.18 -16.46 5.44
C ILE A 372 15.35 -16.38 6.71
N LEU A 373 15.76 -15.57 7.69
CA LEU A 373 15.14 -15.55 9.01
C LEU A 373 13.80 -14.83 9.03
N PHE A 374 13.71 -13.69 8.34
CA PHE A 374 12.54 -12.82 8.44
C PHE A 374 11.63 -12.94 7.22
N VAL A 375 12.13 -12.75 6.00
CA VAL A 375 11.28 -12.73 4.80
C VAL A 375 10.68 -14.11 4.50
N LEU A 376 11.47 -15.18 4.57
CA LEU A 376 11.03 -16.55 4.31
C LEU A 376 10.64 -17.29 5.60
N GLY A 377 11.45 -17.13 6.65
CA GLY A 377 11.23 -17.79 7.93
C GLY A 377 9.92 -17.39 8.61
N PHE A 378 9.60 -16.10 8.65
CA PHE A 378 8.39 -15.64 9.34
C PHE A 378 7.07 -16.12 8.70
N PRO A 379 6.88 -16.06 7.37
CA PRO A 379 5.73 -16.70 6.72
C PRO A 379 5.72 -18.22 6.90
N ALA A 380 6.88 -18.89 6.82
CA ALA A 380 6.96 -20.34 7.02
C ALA A 380 6.49 -20.76 8.43
N LEU A 381 6.84 -20.00 9.47
CA LEU A 381 6.34 -20.20 10.84
C LEU A 381 4.83 -20.02 10.95
N LEU A 382 4.24 -19.10 10.19
CA LEU A 382 2.79 -18.90 10.14
C LEU A 382 2.08 -20.04 9.39
N PHE A 383 2.68 -20.52 8.30
CA PHE A 383 2.15 -21.60 7.47
C PHE A 383 2.16 -22.94 8.19
N GLY A 384 3.29 -23.31 8.79
CA GLY A 384 3.52 -24.64 9.33
C GLY A 384 3.65 -24.70 10.84
N SER A 385 2.81 -24.00 11.62
CA SER A 385 2.91 -24.10 13.09
C SER A 385 2.69 -25.50 13.66
N PHE A 386 2.22 -26.46 12.85
CA PHE A 386 2.17 -27.86 13.23
C PHE A 386 3.46 -28.63 12.87
N TRP A 387 4.03 -28.41 11.68
CA TRP A 387 5.25 -29.07 11.21
C TRP A 387 6.54 -28.43 11.76
N PHE A 388 6.67 -27.11 11.68
CA PHE A 388 7.84 -26.37 12.18
C PHE A 388 7.95 -26.39 13.71
N ALA A 389 6.82 -26.39 14.43
CA ALA A 389 6.84 -26.52 15.89
C ALA A 389 7.33 -27.89 16.36
N ARG A 390 7.30 -28.92 15.50
CA ARG A 390 7.85 -30.24 15.79
C ARG A 390 9.36 -30.31 15.54
N ILE A 391 9.83 -29.65 14.48
CA ILE A 391 11.26 -29.67 14.09
C ILE A 391 12.09 -28.71 14.93
N PHE A 392 11.58 -27.51 15.23
CA PHE A 392 12.32 -26.45 15.94
C PHE A 392 11.85 -26.25 17.39
N ARG A 393 11.18 -27.25 17.97
CA ARG A 393 10.60 -27.15 19.33
C ARG A 393 11.64 -26.79 20.38
N ASP A 394 12.83 -27.34 20.24
CA ASP A 394 13.91 -27.21 21.23
C ASP A 394 14.80 -25.98 20.96
N TRP A 395 14.89 -25.53 19.70
CA TRP A 395 15.73 -24.40 19.30
C TRP A 395 15.05 -23.03 19.48
N ILE A 396 13.75 -22.97 19.29
CA ILE A 396 12.99 -21.72 19.36
C ILE A 396 12.13 -21.77 20.61
N GLN A 397 12.30 -20.81 21.53
CA GLN A 397 11.38 -20.60 22.66
C GLN A 397 9.98 -20.21 22.16
N MET A 398 9.23 -21.19 21.66
CA MET A 398 7.91 -21.02 21.05
C MET A 398 6.94 -20.30 21.99
N HIS A 399 7.11 -20.47 23.32
CA HIS A 399 6.32 -19.76 24.33
C HIS A 399 6.40 -18.22 24.20
N ARG A 400 7.52 -17.66 23.70
CA ARG A 400 7.66 -16.21 23.50
C ARG A 400 7.02 -15.71 22.21
N LEU A 401 6.98 -16.55 21.16
CA LEU A 401 6.43 -16.19 19.85
C LEU A 401 4.93 -16.49 19.74
N GLU A 402 4.40 -17.39 20.57
CA GLU A 402 2.99 -17.73 20.65
C GLU A 402 2.04 -16.51 20.72
N PRO A 403 2.25 -15.50 21.60
CA PRO A 403 1.35 -14.34 21.66
C PRO A 403 1.34 -13.52 20.35
N VAL A 404 2.46 -13.48 19.62
CA VAL A 404 2.57 -12.82 18.32
C VAL A 404 1.81 -13.62 17.26
N LEU A 405 2.12 -14.91 17.13
CA LEU A 405 1.49 -15.79 16.15
C LEU A 405 -0.03 -15.89 16.37
N ASN A 406 -0.48 -15.94 17.62
CA ASN A 406 -1.89 -15.95 17.97
C ASN A 406 -2.57 -14.65 17.54
N SER A 407 -1.95 -13.49 17.76
CA SER A 407 -2.50 -12.21 17.29
C SER A 407 -2.76 -12.19 15.78
N LEU A 408 -1.84 -12.75 15.00
CA LEU A 408 -1.93 -12.83 13.54
C LEU A 408 -2.99 -13.84 13.07
N LYS A 409 -3.13 -14.97 13.78
CA LYS A 409 -4.04 -16.07 13.40
C LYS A 409 -5.48 -15.89 13.88
N ASN A 410 -5.69 -15.13 14.95
CA ASN A 410 -6.96 -15.09 15.69
C ASN A 410 -8.20 -14.66 14.87
N CYS A 411 -8.01 -13.87 13.81
CA CYS A 411 -9.10 -13.36 12.98
C CYS A 411 -9.58 -14.34 11.89
N PHE A 412 -8.79 -15.38 11.60
CA PHE A 412 -9.08 -16.39 10.58
C PHE A 412 -9.81 -17.61 11.15
N LYS A 413 -10.54 -18.35 10.31
CA LYS A 413 -11.18 -19.60 10.69
C LYS A 413 -10.11 -20.60 11.22
N PRO A 414 -10.41 -21.44 12.22
CA PRO A 414 -9.42 -22.36 12.80
C PRO A 414 -8.68 -23.24 11.77
N LYS A 415 -9.40 -23.70 10.73
CA LYS A 415 -8.84 -24.52 9.64
C LYS A 415 -8.03 -23.71 8.60
N MET A 416 -8.08 -22.38 8.65
CA MET A 416 -7.51 -21.45 7.66
C MET A 416 -6.54 -20.45 8.31
N THR A 417 -5.93 -20.79 9.46
CA THR A 417 -4.99 -19.90 10.17
C THR A 417 -3.71 -19.65 9.37
N TRP A 418 -3.32 -20.58 8.49
CA TRP A 418 -2.21 -20.42 7.54
C TRP A 418 -2.44 -19.27 6.54
N PHE A 419 -3.68 -18.81 6.36
CA PHE A 419 -4.00 -17.69 5.47
C PHE A 419 -3.35 -16.37 5.91
N ALA A 420 -2.92 -16.25 7.18
CA ALA A 420 -2.07 -15.13 7.58
C ALA A 420 -0.76 -15.07 6.76
N SER A 421 -0.14 -16.23 6.50
CA SER A 421 1.07 -16.35 5.67
C SER A 421 0.82 -15.93 4.22
N PHE A 422 -0.38 -16.17 3.70
CA PHE A 422 -0.73 -15.83 2.33
C PHE A 422 -0.51 -14.34 2.02
N TYR A 423 -0.88 -13.42 2.91
CA TYR A 423 -0.63 -11.99 2.68
C TYR A 423 0.87 -11.63 2.61
N PHE A 424 1.71 -12.31 3.38
CA PHE A 424 3.16 -12.10 3.31
C PHE A 424 3.75 -12.64 2.01
N LEU A 425 3.26 -13.80 1.56
CA LEU A 425 3.63 -14.38 0.27
C LEU A 425 3.17 -13.49 -0.89
N CYS A 426 1.94 -12.95 -0.87
CA CYS A 426 1.46 -12.00 -1.87
C CYS A 426 2.36 -10.77 -1.97
N ARG A 427 2.75 -10.19 -0.83
CA ARG A 427 3.70 -9.07 -0.78
C ARG A 427 5.05 -9.44 -1.39
N LEU A 428 5.60 -10.59 -1.00
CA LEU A 428 6.87 -11.08 -1.52
C LEU A 428 6.82 -11.26 -3.05
N THR A 429 5.79 -11.94 -3.56
CA THR A 429 5.61 -12.15 -5.01
C THR A 429 5.53 -10.84 -5.78
N ILE A 430 4.79 -9.85 -5.28
CA ILE A 430 4.69 -8.54 -5.93
C ILE A 430 6.04 -7.81 -5.93
N LEU A 431 6.78 -7.83 -4.82
CA LEU A 431 8.10 -7.21 -4.73
C LEU A 431 9.13 -7.91 -5.62
N LEU A 432 9.11 -9.25 -5.70
CA LEU A 432 9.96 -10.03 -6.61
C LEU A 432 9.77 -9.62 -8.07
N PHE A 433 8.52 -9.50 -8.53
CA PHE A 433 8.24 -9.02 -9.88
C PHE A 433 8.66 -7.57 -10.10
N THR A 434 8.65 -6.75 -9.06
CA THR A 434 9.03 -5.34 -9.16
C THR A 434 10.53 -5.16 -9.36
N VAL A 435 11.32 -5.97 -8.65
CA VAL A 435 12.79 -5.89 -8.64
C VAL A 435 13.38 -6.62 -9.86
N PHE A 436 12.98 -7.87 -10.09
CA PHE A 436 13.66 -8.70 -11.11
C PHE A 436 13.14 -8.51 -12.55
N ILE A 437 11.97 -7.90 -12.76
CA ILE A 437 11.44 -7.65 -14.10
C ILE A 437 11.73 -6.21 -14.51
N ASN A 438 12.78 -6.04 -15.33
CA ASN A 438 13.21 -4.74 -15.86
C ASN A 438 12.29 -4.20 -16.96
N ALA A 439 11.54 -5.07 -17.66
CA ALA A 439 10.62 -4.65 -18.71
C ALA A 439 9.29 -4.17 -18.11
N ASP A 440 9.02 -2.86 -18.21
CA ASP A 440 7.85 -2.22 -17.59
C ASP A 440 6.52 -2.91 -17.91
N ILE A 441 6.25 -3.18 -19.19
CA ILE A 441 5.00 -3.78 -19.64
C ILE A 441 4.85 -5.21 -19.10
N VAL A 442 5.92 -6.01 -19.17
CA VAL A 442 5.91 -7.40 -18.67
C VAL A 442 5.72 -7.40 -17.16
N ARG A 443 6.39 -6.47 -16.45
CA ARG A 443 6.23 -6.28 -15.02
C ARG A 443 4.78 -5.96 -14.66
N ALA A 444 4.16 -4.96 -15.29
CA ALA A 444 2.77 -4.63 -15.01
C ALA A 444 1.79 -5.75 -15.38
N PHE A 445 2.08 -6.51 -16.43
CA PHE A 445 1.28 -7.68 -16.79
C PHE A 445 1.35 -8.77 -15.70
N CYS A 446 2.56 -9.13 -15.26
CA CYS A 446 2.79 -10.08 -14.17
C CYS A 446 2.12 -9.63 -12.86
N LEU A 447 2.20 -8.33 -12.55
CA LEU A 447 1.54 -7.72 -11.40
C LEU A 447 0.01 -7.84 -11.47
N ALA A 448 -0.59 -7.51 -12.62
CA ALA A 448 -2.04 -7.62 -12.81
C ALA A 448 -2.53 -9.07 -12.72
N MET A 449 -1.81 -10.01 -13.33
CA MET A 449 -2.10 -11.45 -13.26
C MET A 449 -2.01 -11.98 -11.82
N SER A 450 -1.01 -11.53 -11.07
CA SER A 450 -0.83 -11.90 -9.66
C SER A 450 -1.97 -11.39 -8.80
N CYS A 451 -2.38 -10.13 -8.97
CA CYS A 451 -3.54 -9.57 -8.29
C CYS A 451 -4.83 -10.35 -8.60
N GLY A 452 -5.03 -10.75 -9.85
CA GLY A 452 -6.17 -11.57 -10.27
C GLY A 452 -6.18 -12.94 -9.58
N LEU A 453 -5.02 -13.60 -9.53
CA LEU A 453 -4.86 -14.88 -8.82
C LEU A 453 -5.11 -14.73 -7.32
N PHE A 454 -4.56 -13.69 -6.69
CA PHE A 454 -4.75 -13.45 -5.26
C PHE A 454 -6.22 -13.19 -4.91
N LEU A 455 -6.90 -12.39 -5.74
CA LEU A 455 -8.33 -12.15 -5.61
C LEU A 455 -9.12 -13.44 -5.75
N PHE A 456 -8.80 -14.28 -6.74
CA PHE A 456 -9.45 -15.56 -6.95
C PHE A 456 -9.29 -16.49 -5.74
N ILE A 457 -8.06 -16.69 -5.26
CA ILE A 457 -7.78 -17.50 -4.07
C ILE A 457 -8.53 -16.97 -2.86
N PHE A 458 -8.51 -15.65 -2.63
CA PHE A 458 -9.23 -15.02 -1.53
C PHE A 458 -10.75 -15.22 -1.63
N ALA A 459 -11.33 -15.05 -2.82
CA ALA A 459 -12.77 -15.17 -3.08
C ALA A 459 -13.28 -16.60 -2.83
N VAL A 460 -12.46 -17.62 -3.16
CA VAL A 460 -12.78 -19.03 -2.91
C VAL A 460 -12.62 -19.36 -1.42
N CYS A 461 -11.54 -18.94 -0.78
CA CYS A 461 -11.24 -19.34 0.60
C CYS A 461 -12.10 -18.64 1.66
N GLN A 462 -12.42 -17.35 1.46
CA GLN A 462 -13.14 -16.50 2.44
C GLN A 462 -12.68 -16.76 3.90
N PRO A 463 -11.44 -16.40 4.23
CA PRO A 463 -10.70 -16.96 5.35
C PRO A 463 -11.14 -16.42 6.72
N TYR A 464 -11.78 -15.26 6.78
CA TYR A 464 -12.16 -14.63 8.05
C TYR A 464 -13.36 -15.32 8.71
N LYS A 465 -13.37 -15.31 10.05
CA LYS A 465 -14.50 -15.81 10.86
C LYS A 465 -15.80 -15.05 10.61
N ARG A 466 -15.71 -13.73 10.40
CA ARG A 466 -16.86 -12.84 10.19
C ARG A 466 -17.01 -12.51 8.71
N TRP A 467 -18.19 -12.76 8.15
CA TRP A 467 -18.48 -12.51 6.74
C TRP A 467 -18.19 -11.07 6.31
N ARG A 468 -18.46 -10.08 7.19
CA ARG A 468 -18.22 -8.66 6.91
C ARG A 468 -16.74 -8.40 6.58
N PHE A 469 -15.81 -9.08 7.25
CA PHE A 469 -14.38 -8.91 6.97
C PHE A 469 -13.98 -9.51 5.63
N ASN A 470 -14.54 -10.67 5.27
CA ASN A 470 -14.37 -11.25 3.93
C ASN A 470 -14.87 -10.28 2.85
N PHE A 471 -16.03 -9.66 3.06
CA PHE A 471 -16.58 -8.70 2.10
C PHE A 471 -15.69 -7.47 1.89
N TRP A 472 -15.24 -6.82 2.98
CA TRP A 472 -14.39 -5.62 2.86
C TRP A 472 -13.04 -5.90 2.23
N ASP A 473 -12.42 -7.01 2.60
CA ASP A 473 -11.13 -7.39 2.01
C ASP A 473 -11.29 -7.83 0.54
N LEU A 474 -12.41 -8.47 0.18
CA LEU A 474 -12.74 -8.76 -1.22
C LEU A 474 -12.88 -7.46 -2.05
N VAL A 475 -13.60 -6.47 -1.53
CA VAL A 475 -13.72 -5.14 -2.16
C VAL A 475 -12.34 -4.50 -2.34
N GLN A 476 -11.49 -4.60 -1.32
CA GLN A 476 -10.16 -4.00 -1.34
C GLN A 476 -9.20 -4.70 -2.31
N MET A 477 -9.19 -6.03 -2.36
CA MET A 477 -8.40 -6.82 -3.32
C MET A 477 -8.89 -6.58 -4.75
N THR A 478 -10.20 -6.42 -4.93
CA THR A 478 -10.79 -6.05 -6.23
C THR A 478 -10.32 -4.66 -6.65
N ASN A 479 -10.26 -3.70 -5.71
CA ASN A 479 -9.71 -2.38 -5.97
C ASN A 479 -8.23 -2.43 -6.39
N MET A 480 -7.41 -3.27 -5.74
CA MET A 480 -6.01 -3.49 -6.15
C MET A 480 -5.89 -4.07 -7.56
N LEU A 481 -6.76 -5.01 -7.93
CA LEU A 481 -6.83 -5.51 -9.30
C LEU A 481 -7.15 -4.38 -10.30
N PHE A 482 -8.15 -3.55 -10.02
CA PHE A 482 -8.48 -2.41 -10.88
C PHE A 482 -7.34 -1.41 -10.99
N ILE A 483 -6.62 -1.12 -9.90
CA ILE A 483 -5.42 -0.27 -9.91
C ILE A 483 -4.36 -0.90 -10.81
N SER A 484 -4.07 -2.20 -10.66
CA SER A 484 -3.05 -2.89 -11.46
C SER A 484 -3.39 -2.94 -12.96
N ILE A 485 -4.65 -3.18 -13.32
CA ILE A 485 -5.11 -3.16 -14.71
C ILE A 485 -5.02 -1.73 -15.27
N THR A 486 -5.43 -0.72 -14.49
CA THR A 486 -5.33 0.68 -14.92
C THR A 486 -3.86 1.08 -15.11
N GLY A 487 -2.96 0.66 -14.22
CA GLY A 487 -1.52 0.85 -14.34
C GLY A 487 -0.93 0.19 -15.59
N LEU A 488 -1.32 -1.06 -15.88
CA LEU A 488 -0.93 -1.77 -17.11
C LEU A 488 -1.42 -1.03 -18.36
N LEU A 489 -2.69 -0.61 -18.39
CA LEU A 489 -3.26 0.14 -19.51
C LEU A 489 -2.53 1.48 -19.73
N LEU A 490 -2.11 2.12 -18.65
CA LEU A 490 -1.35 3.36 -18.71
C LEU A 490 0.08 3.15 -19.25
N GLN A 491 0.72 2.02 -18.92
CA GLN A 491 2.06 1.70 -19.41
C GLN A 491 2.11 1.21 -20.86
N HIS A 492 1.11 0.45 -21.31
CA HIS A 492 1.13 -0.18 -22.64
C HIS A 492 0.90 0.82 -23.80
N GLN A 493 0.38 2.01 -23.53
CA GLN A 493 -0.41 2.73 -24.53
C GLN A 493 0.23 4.03 -24.99
N SER A 494 1.30 3.90 -25.76
CA SER A 494 1.85 4.96 -26.60
C SER A 494 0.93 5.44 -27.73
N SER A 495 -0.10 4.66 -28.07
CA SER A 495 -1.08 4.98 -29.12
C SER A 495 -2.42 5.52 -28.59
N MET A 496 -2.65 5.56 -27.27
CA MET A 496 -3.93 6.04 -26.74
C MET A 496 -4.15 7.53 -27.02
N ARG A 497 -5.39 7.87 -27.40
CA ARG A 497 -5.84 9.27 -27.51
C ARG A 497 -5.68 9.94 -26.14
N ARG A 498 -5.03 11.12 -26.10
CA ARG A 498 -4.80 11.92 -24.87
C ARG A 498 -6.00 11.97 -23.91
N LYS A 499 -7.20 12.21 -24.44
CA LYS A 499 -8.46 12.24 -23.65
C LYS A 499 -8.74 10.95 -22.85
N ILE A 500 -8.36 9.78 -23.36
CA ILE A 500 -8.58 8.49 -22.66
C ILE A 500 -7.53 8.31 -21.57
N ARG A 501 -6.27 8.64 -21.86
CA ARG A 501 -5.18 8.64 -20.88
C ARG A 501 -5.51 9.53 -19.68
N ASP A 502 -5.96 10.76 -19.93
CA ASP A 502 -6.31 11.69 -18.85
C ASP A 502 -7.47 11.15 -17.99
N ARG A 503 -8.48 10.51 -18.62
CA ARG A 503 -9.56 9.83 -17.88
C ARG A 503 -9.06 8.65 -17.05
N LEU A 504 -8.11 7.87 -17.56
CA LEU A 504 -7.51 6.75 -16.82
C LEU A 504 -6.68 7.24 -15.63
N ILE A 505 -5.95 8.36 -15.78
CA ILE A 505 -5.23 8.99 -14.67
C ILE A 505 -6.21 9.45 -13.60
N VAL A 506 -7.31 10.10 -13.98
CA VAL A 506 -8.37 10.51 -13.03
C VAL A 506 -8.98 9.28 -12.35
N LEU A 507 -9.27 8.21 -13.09
CA LEU A 507 -9.77 6.96 -12.53
C LEU A 507 -8.79 6.37 -11.51
N LEU A 508 -7.50 6.30 -11.86
CA LEU A 508 -6.44 5.80 -10.98
C LEU A 508 -6.37 6.60 -9.68
N ARG A 509 -6.42 7.95 -9.77
CA ARG A 509 -6.45 8.84 -8.60
C ARG A 509 -7.64 8.53 -7.69
N VAL A 510 -8.83 8.31 -8.25
CA VAL A 510 -10.02 7.93 -7.46
C VAL A 510 -9.82 6.58 -6.77
N LEU A 511 -9.30 5.58 -7.48
CA LEU A 511 -9.07 4.23 -6.93
C LEU A 511 -8.06 4.22 -5.77
N ILE A 512 -7.07 5.11 -5.79
CA ILE A 512 -6.06 5.27 -4.72
C ILE A 512 -6.68 5.70 -3.38
N TYR A 513 -7.79 6.46 -3.41
CA TYR A 513 -8.48 6.90 -2.19
C TYR A 513 -9.50 5.90 -1.63
N VAL A 514 -9.89 4.88 -2.40
CA VAL A 514 -10.87 3.87 -1.98
C VAL A 514 -10.51 3.20 -0.63
N PRO A 515 -9.27 2.70 -0.37
CA PRO A 515 -8.93 2.13 0.93
C PRO A 515 -9.14 3.11 2.09
N LEU A 516 -8.78 4.37 1.88
CA LEU A 516 -8.93 5.44 2.86
C LEU A 516 -10.40 5.72 3.15
N VAL A 517 -11.24 5.90 2.13
CA VAL A 517 -12.68 6.12 2.29
C VAL A 517 -13.34 4.94 3.03
N ILE A 518 -12.95 3.71 2.72
CA ILE A 518 -13.44 2.51 3.41
C ILE A 518 -13.03 2.53 4.89
N ALA A 519 -11.76 2.82 5.20
CA ALA A 519 -11.27 2.89 6.58
C ALA A 519 -11.94 4.01 7.39
N PHE A 520 -12.06 5.21 6.82
CA PHE A 520 -12.71 6.35 7.48
C PHE A 520 -14.21 6.14 7.68
N SER A 521 -14.94 5.70 6.65
CA SER A 521 -16.39 5.46 6.76
C SER A 521 -16.72 4.45 7.85
N ARG A 522 -15.90 3.41 8.02
CA ARG A 522 -16.03 2.40 9.08
C ARG A 522 -15.73 2.97 10.46
N THR A 523 -14.68 3.78 10.56
CA THR A 523 -14.28 4.41 11.82
C THR A 523 -15.36 5.37 12.30
N ILE A 524 -15.90 6.19 11.40
CA ILE A 524 -17.03 7.08 11.67
C ILE A 524 -18.28 6.27 12.05
N PHE A 525 -18.61 5.22 11.30
CA PHE A 525 -19.76 4.36 11.61
C PHE A 525 -19.67 3.74 13.01
N PHE A 526 -18.50 3.21 13.38
CA PHE A 526 -18.28 2.64 14.71
C PHE A 526 -18.35 3.72 15.80
N TYR A 527 -17.71 4.87 15.58
CA TYR A 527 -17.78 6.00 16.49
C TYR A 527 -19.22 6.46 16.72
N THR A 528 -20.00 6.66 15.65
CA THR A 528 -21.41 7.04 15.72
C THR A 528 -22.24 6.00 16.46
N LEU A 529 -22.06 4.70 16.19
CA LEU A 529 -22.73 3.64 16.93
C LEU A 529 -22.39 3.66 18.43
N THR A 530 -21.12 3.85 18.78
CA THR A 530 -20.71 3.93 20.20
C THR A 530 -21.28 5.16 20.89
N ARG A 531 -21.38 6.30 20.18
CA ARG A 531 -21.98 7.53 20.69
C ARG A 531 -23.49 7.38 20.91
N ILE A 532 -24.19 6.74 19.97
CA ILE A 532 -25.62 6.42 20.10
C ILE A 532 -25.84 5.48 21.29
N ASN A 533 -25.02 4.44 21.42
CA ASN A 533 -25.16 3.46 22.51
C ASN A 533 -24.82 4.05 23.90
N ARG A 534 -23.95 5.06 23.96
CA ARG A 534 -23.63 5.79 25.21
C ARG A 534 -24.70 6.81 25.62
N SER A 535 -25.54 7.29 24.70
CA SER A 535 -26.61 8.24 25.05
C SER A 535 -27.75 7.49 25.77
N PRO A 536 -27.99 7.75 27.07
CA PRO A 536 -29.05 7.08 27.83
C PRO A 536 -30.43 7.30 27.21
N TRP A 537 -30.63 8.49 26.62
CA TRP A 537 -31.84 8.89 25.91
C TRP A 537 -32.10 8.03 24.66
N CYS A 538 -31.08 7.71 23.88
CA CYS A 538 -31.22 6.81 22.72
C CYS A 538 -31.49 5.37 23.15
N ARG A 539 -30.80 4.89 24.19
CA ARG A 539 -31.00 3.54 24.73
C ARG A 539 -32.42 3.34 25.24
N MET A 540 -32.98 4.33 25.95
CA MET A 540 -34.38 4.33 26.43
C MET A 540 -35.39 4.35 25.28
N ARG A 541 -35.19 5.15 24.23
CA ARG A 541 -36.10 5.19 23.07
C ARG A 541 -36.12 3.88 22.27
N ILE A 542 -34.96 3.22 22.13
CA ILE A 542 -34.88 1.92 21.45
C ILE A 542 -35.57 0.84 22.28
N LEU A 543 -35.34 0.80 23.59
CA LEU A 543 -36.01 -0.14 24.50
C LEU A 543 -37.54 0.07 24.51
N ASN A 544 -38.02 1.32 24.61
CA ASN A 544 -39.46 1.61 24.54
C ASN A 544 -40.11 1.17 23.21
N ARG A 545 -39.41 1.30 22.07
CA ARG A 545 -39.96 0.81 20.79
C ARG A 545 -39.97 -0.72 20.68
N VAL A 546 -39.01 -1.41 21.31
CA VAL A 546 -39.01 -2.88 21.36
C VAL A 546 -40.14 -3.39 22.25
N GLU A 547 -40.37 -2.76 23.41
CA GLU A 547 -41.51 -3.09 24.27
C GLU A 547 -42.86 -2.84 23.59
N LEU A 548 -43.02 -1.70 22.90
CA LEU A 548 -44.26 -1.39 22.17
C LEU A 548 -44.55 -2.38 21.03
N ARG A 549 -43.51 -2.94 20.38
CA ARG A 549 -43.69 -3.99 19.37
C ARG A 549 -43.93 -5.38 19.99
N TYR A 550 -43.37 -5.67 21.16
CA TYR A 550 -43.68 -6.89 21.89
C TYR A 550 -45.14 -6.88 22.38
N ALA A 551 -45.62 -5.72 22.87
CA ALA A 551 -47.00 -5.53 23.28
C ALA A 551 -48.00 -5.64 22.12
N SER A 552 -47.62 -5.28 20.89
CA SER A 552 -48.51 -5.44 19.73
C SER A 552 -48.55 -6.86 19.16
N VAL A 553 -47.54 -7.70 19.45
CA VAL A 553 -47.48 -9.10 19.00
C VAL A 553 -48.16 -10.03 20.01
N ILE A 554 -48.12 -9.70 21.31
CA ILE A 554 -48.95 -10.35 22.33
C ILE A 554 -50.32 -9.68 22.30
N GLY A 555 -51.05 -9.87 21.21
CA GLY A 555 -52.48 -9.58 21.14
C GLY A 555 -53.23 -10.50 22.08
N HIS A 556 -53.33 -10.13 23.36
CA HIS A 556 -54.31 -10.73 24.26
C HIS A 556 -55.70 -10.29 23.81
N SER A 557 -56.40 -11.21 23.14
CA SER A 557 -57.86 -11.17 23.04
C SER A 557 -58.44 -11.24 24.46
N PRO A 558 -59.30 -10.30 24.88
CA PRO A 558 -59.95 -10.36 26.17
C PRO A 558 -61.09 -11.37 26.07
N ASN A 559 -60.83 -12.61 26.47
CA ASN A 559 -61.92 -13.52 26.77
C ASN A 559 -62.21 -13.45 28.27
N ASN A 560 -63.41 -12.96 28.56
CA ASN A 560 -64.05 -12.97 29.87
C ASN A 560 -63.88 -14.33 30.55
N ASN A 561 -63.26 -14.34 31.73
CA ASN A 561 -63.81 -15.01 32.90
C ASN A 561 -63.10 -14.52 34.16
N GLY A 562 -63.90 -14.06 35.11
CA GLY A 562 -63.46 -13.34 36.29
C GLY A 562 -62.57 -14.15 37.23
N ARG A 563 -61.46 -13.53 37.62
CA ARG A 563 -60.94 -13.53 38.99
C ARG A 563 -59.94 -12.38 39.11
N ALA A 564 -60.25 -11.41 39.96
CA ALA A 564 -59.39 -10.29 40.27
C ALA A 564 -58.13 -10.79 41.00
N GLY A 565 -57.01 -10.81 40.28
CA GLY A 565 -55.67 -10.90 40.85
C GLY A 565 -54.90 -9.63 40.47
N HIS A 566 -54.34 -8.95 41.47
CA HIS A 566 -53.57 -7.73 41.29
C HIS A 566 -52.40 -7.91 40.30
N PRO A 567 -52.08 -6.89 39.47
CA PRO A 567 -50.95 -6.95 38.55
C PRO A 567 -49.63 -6.98 39.35
N PRO A 568 -48.62 -7.76 38.92
CA PRO A 568 -47.32 -7.76 39.57
C PRO A 568 -46.61 -6.43 39.31
N THR A 569 -45.98 -5.89 40.34
CA THR A 569 -45.17 -4.68 40.26
C THR A 569 -43.93 -4.89 39.38
N PRO A 570 -43.43 -3.85 38.68
CA PRO A 570 -42.30 -3.94 37.74
C PRO A 570 -41.02 -4.56 38.32
N GLN A 571 -40.83 -4.47 39.64
CA GLN A 571 -39.71 -5.07 40.36
C GLN A 571 -39.63 -6.60 40.19
N ARG A 572 -40.77 -7.29 40.18
CA ARG A 572 -40.81 -8.78 40.13
C ARG A 572 -40.45 -9.36 38.76
N VAL A 573 -40.64 -8.59 37.69
CA VAL A 573 -40.27 -9.02 36.33
C VAL A 573 -38.75 -8.90 36.14
N MET A 574 -38.14 -7.86 36.73
CA MET A 574 -36.69 -7.63 36.74
C MET A 574 -35.93 -8.74 37.51
N ASP A 575 -36.44 -9.15 38.68
CA ASP A 575 -35.84 -10.24 39.47
C ASP A 575 -35.90 -11.61 38.77
N SER A 576 -36.92 -11.85 37.92
CA SER A 576 -37.02 -13.10 37.15
C SER A 576 -36.02 -13.14 35.98
N PHE A 577 -35.72 -11.97 35.40
CA PHE A 577 -34.74 -11.83 34.31
C PHE A 577 -33.30 -11.91 34.82
N GLU A 578 -33.02 -11.37 36.02
CA GLU A 578 -31.71 -11.53 36.67
C GLU A 578 -31.44 -12.98 37.10
N ARG A 579 -32.45 -13.72 37.61
CA ARG A 579 -32.29 -15.15 37.94
C ARG A 579 -32.05 -16.03 36.70
N SER A 580 -32.67 -15.74 35.57
CA SER A 580 -32.46 -16.51 34.32
C SER A 580 -31.08 -16.22 33.69
N SER A 581 -30.58 -15.00 33.83
CA SER A 581 -29.22 -14.62 33.39
C SER A 581 -28.14 -15.26 34.28
N TYR A 582 -28.38 -15.38 35.59
CA TYR A 582 -27.45 -16.02 36.52
C TYR A 582 -27.38 -17.55 36.36
N GLN A 583 -28.51 -18.22 36.11
CA GLN A 583 -28.55 -19.67 35.85
C GLN A 583 -27.89 -20.05 34.52
N ASN A 584 -28.03 -19.23 33.47
CA ASN A 584 -27.36 -19.46 32.19
C ASN A 584 -25.84 -19.20 32.25
N SER A 585 -25.38 -18.33 33.16
CA SER A 585 -23.95 -18.09 33.40
C SER A 585 -23.29 -19.26 34.16
N GLN A 586 -23.99 -19.88 35.12
CA GLN A 586 -23.46 -21.06 35.83
C GLN A 586 -23.48 -22.34 34.97
N ALA A 587 -24.44 -22.51 34.06
CA ALA A 587 -24.44 -23.62 33.11
C ALA A 587 -23.27 -23.55 32.10
N SER A 588 -22.79 -22.35 31.78
CA SER A 588 -21.62 -22.14 30.90
C SER A 588 -20.27 -22.40 31.59
N ILE A 589 -20.21 -22.40 32.92
CA ILE A 589 -18.97 -22.64 33.68
C ILE A 589 -18.80 -24.14 33.98
N ALA A 590 -19.89 -24.89 34.11
CA ALA A 590 -19.85 -26.34 34.32
C ALA A 590 -19.51 -27.18 33.07
N SER A 591 -19.58 -26.62 31.85
CA SER A 591 -19.30 -27.35 30.60
C SER A 591 -17.89 -27.13 30.02
N SER A 592 -16.94 -26.64 30.82
CA SER A 592 -15.54 -26.42 30.40
C SER A 592 -14.51 -27.10 31.32
N GLY A 593 -14.96 -28.12 32.07
CA GLY A 593 -14.11 -29.07 32.77
C GLY A 593 -14.43 -30.50 32.33
N LEU A 594 -13.97 -30.86 31.13
CA LEU A 594 -13.59 -32.21 30.67
C LEU A 594 -12.99 -32.12 29.27
#